data_AF-A0A7A3FDE8-F1
#
_entry.id   AF-A0A7A3FDE8-F1
#
_cell.length_a   1.000
_cell.length_b   1.000
_cell.length_c   1.000
_cell.angle_alpha   90.00
_cell.angle_beta   90.00
_cell.angle_gamma   90.00
#
_symmetry.space_group_name_H-M   'P 1'
#
loop_
_entity.id
_entity.type
_entity.pdbx_description
1 polymer ?
#
loop_
_entity_poly.entity_id
_entity_poly.type
_entity_poly.pdbx_seq_one_letter_code
_entity_poly.pdbx_strand_id
1 'polypeptide(L)'
;MKTPTIPTLLGPDGMTSLREYAGYHGGGSGFGGQLRAWNPPSESVDAALLPNFTRGNARADDLVRNNGYAANAIQLHQDHIVGSFFRLSHRPSWRYLGIGEEEARAFSREVEAAWKEFAEDDCCCIDVERKRTFTMMIREGVAMHAFNGELFVQATWDTSSSRLFRTQFRMVSPKRISNPNNTGDSRNCRAGVQIND
;
A
#
# COMPACT_ATOMS: atom_id res chain seq x y z
N MET A 1 8.75 -64.80 -38.49
CA MET A 1 7.62 -64.14 -37.79
C MET A 1 7.92 -62.65 -37.74
N LYS A 2 7.10 -61.80 -38.37
CA LYS A 2 7.18 -60.34 -38.20
C LYS A 2 6.47 -60.00 -36.88
N THR A 3 7.19 -59.43 -35.93
CA THR A 3 6.60 -58.89 -34.70
C THR A 3 5.61 -57.80 -35.07
N PRO A 4 4.37 -57.83 -34.55
CA PRO A 4 3.40 -56.78 -34.85
C PRO A 4 3.86 -55.48 -34.17
N THR A 5 4.21 -54.48 -34.97
CA THR A 5 4.43 -53.11 -34.48
C THR A 5 3.08 -52.52 -34.08
N ILE A 6 2.85 -52.39 -32.78
CA ILE A 6 1.68 -51.71 -32.24
C ILE A 6 1.72 -50.24 -32.73
N PRO A 7 0.64 -49.71 -33.34
CA PRO A 7 0.62 -48.32 -33.79
C PRO A 7 0.75 -47.39 -32.58
N THR A 8 1.75 -46.50 -32.62
CA THR A 8 1.92 -45.45 -31.62
C THR A 8 0.80 -44.44 -31.78
N LEU A 9 -0.10 -44.37 -30.80
CA LEU A 9 -1.11 -43.30 -30.74
C LEU A 9 -0.41 -41.99 -30.42
N LEU A 10 -0.66 -40.96 -31.22
CA LEU A 10 -0.11 -39.62 -31.06
C LEU A 10 -1.19 -38.67 -30.54
N GLY A 11 -0.75 -37.61 -29.87
CA GLY A 11 -1.61 -36.49 -29.50
C GLY A 11 -2.11 -35.70 -30.72
N PRO A 12 -2.97 -34.69 -30.52
CA PRO A 12 -3.52 -33.87 -31.60
C PRO A 12 -2.46 -33.05 -32.37
N ASP A 13 -1.26 -32.93 -31.83
CA ASP A 13 -0.10 -32.31 -32.49
C ASP A 13 0.62 -33.26 -33.48
N GLY A 14 0.24 -34.53 -33.52
CA GLY A 14 0.79 -35.54 -34.43
C GLY A 14 2.26 -35.88 -34.17
N MET A 15 2.83 -35.46 -33.03
CA MET A 15 4.25 -35.64 -32.71
C MET A 15 4.46 -36.23 -31.31
N THR A 16 3.69 -35.77 -30.32
CA THR A 16 3.80 -36.24 -28.93
C THR A 16 3.05 -37.56 -28.77
N SER A 17 3.58 -38.52 -28.00
CA SER A 17 2.83 -39.76 -27.75
C SER A 17 1.54 -39.46 -26.99
N LEU A 18 0.45 -40.18 -27.28
CA LEU A 18 -0.86 -39.94 -26.65
C LEU A 18 -0.79 -40.09 -25.11
N ARG A 19 0.11 -40.96 -24.62
CA ARG A 19 0.34 -41.16 -23.19
C ARG A 19 1.03 -39.97 -22.53
N GLU A 20 2.02 -39.38 -23.20
CA GLU A 20 2.64 -38.13 -22.75
C GLU A 20 1.62 -37.00 -22.82
N TYR A 21 0.87 -36.89 -23.93
CA TYR A 21 -0.18 -35.88 -24.14
C TYR A 21 -1.34 -35.97 -23.12
N ALA A 22 -1.70 -37.16 -22.65
CA ALA A 22 -2.70 -37.35 -21.60
C ALA A 22 -2.18 -37.03 -20.18
N GLY A 23 -0.89 -36.74 -20.02
CA GLY A 23 -0.29 -36.30 -18.76
C GLY A 23 -0.70 -34.87 -18.35
N TYR A 24 -0.31 -34.47 -17.15
CA TYR A 24 -0.50 -33.09 -16.69
C TYR A 24 0.45 -32.13 -17.41
N HIS A 25 -0.11 -31.23 -18.24
CA HIS A 25 0.65 -30.23 -19.03
C HIS A 25 0.64 -28.82 -18.42
N GLY A 26 0.12 -28.66 -17.21
CA GLY A 26 -0.07 -27.34 -16.60
C GLY A 26 1.21 -26.50 -16.45
N GLY A 27 2.39 -27.15 -16.41
CA GLY A 27 3.70 -26.49 -16.41
C GLY A 27 4.55 -26.72 -17.67
N GLY A 28 3.98 -27.33 -18.72
CA GLY A 28 4.65 -27.57 -19.99
C GLY A 28 4.55 -26.37 -20.94
N SER A 29 5.06 -26.51 -22.16
CA SER A 29 5.05 -25.46 -23.18
C SER A 29 3.66 -25.12 -23.76
N GLY A 30 2.57 -25.72 -23.29
CA GLY A 30 1.23 -25.55 -23.84
C GLY A 30 1.01 -26.31 -25.16
N PHE A 31 -0.24 -26.39 -25.62
CA PHE A 31 -0.62 -27.11 -26.83
C PHE A 31 -0.09 -26.45 -28.12
N GLY A 32 1.09 -26.82 -28.58
CA GLY A 32 1.75 -26.17 -29.73
C GLY A 32 2.72 -25.05 -29.32
N GLY A 33 3.11 -24.99 -28.05
CA GLY A 33 4.24 -24.16 -27.60
C GLY A 33 3.87 -22.74 -27.14
N GLN A 34 2.60 -22.40 -26.91
CA GLN A 34 2.19 -21.05 -26.51
C GLN A 34 2.84 -20.58 -25.21
N LEU A 35 3.11 -21.50 -24.29
CA LEU A 35 3.74 -21.21 -22.98
C LEU A 35 5.26 -21.37 -23.01
N ARG A 36 5.87 -21.67 -24.17
CA ARG A 36 7.33 -21.91 -24.26
C ARG A 36 8.17 -20.73 -23.78
N ALA A 37 7.66 -19.50 -23.95
CA ALA A 37 8.31 -18.27 -23.47
C ALA A 37 7.75 -17.77 -22.11
N TRP A 38 6.78 -18.48 -21.54
CA TRP A 38 6.10 -18.13 -20.29
C TRP A 38 6.59 -19.03 -19.16
N ASN A 39 7.74 -18.68 -18.58
CA ASN A 39 8.35 -19.42 -17.47
C ASN A 39 8.53 -18.51 -16.25
N PRO A 40 7.44 -18.10 -15.58
CA PRO A 40 7.53 -17.26 -14.39
C PRO A 40 8.12 -18.07 -13.21
N PRO A 41 9.12 -17.53 -12.49
CA PRO A 41 9.61 -18.16 -11.26
C PRO A 41 8.53 -18.13 -10.17
N SER A 42 8.57 -19.12 -9.28
CA SER A 42 7.78 -19.07 -8.04
C SER A 42 8.48 -18.15 -7.05
N GLU A 43 7.86 -17.01 -6.74
CA GLU A 43 8.43 -15.96 -5.91
C GLU A 43 7.45 -15.52 -4.84
N SER A 44 7.97 -15.12 -3.68
CA SER A 44 7.20 -14.32 -2.72
C SER A 44 6.86 -12.95 -3.32
N VAL A 45 5.85 -12.27 -2.80
CA VAL A 45 5.44 -10.93 -3.26
C VAL A 45 6.62 -9.94 -3.27
N ASP A 46 7.43 -9.92 -2.20
CA ASP A 46 8.61 -9.05 -2.10
C ASP A 46 9.63 -9.33 -3.21
N ALA A 47 9.96 -10.60 -3.43
CA ALA A 47 10.94 -11.02 -4.44
C ALA A 47 10.49 -10.62 -5.86
N ALA A 48 9.20 -10.70 -6.15
CA ALA A 48 8.63 -10.30 -7.44
C ALA A 48 8.55 -8.77 -7.61
N LEU A 49 8.28 -8.03 -6.53
CA LEU A 49 8.02 -6.59 -6.57
C LEU A 49 9.29 -5.74 -6.44
N LEU A 50 10.11 -6.00 -5.41
CA LEU A 50 11.21 -5.13 -4.98
C LEU A 50 12.24 -4.84 -6.08
N PRO A 51 12.64 -5.79 -6.95
CA PRO A 51 13.59 -5.52 -8.02
C PRO A 51 13.13 -4.44 -9.01
N ASN A 52 11.81 -4.30 -9.19
CA ASN A 52 11.22 -3.34 -10.12
C ASN A 52 10.53 -2.16 -9.43
N PHE A 53 10.46 -2.17 -8.09
CA PHE A 53 9.65 -1.25 -7.29
C PHE A 53 10.00 0.22 -7.56
N THR A 54 11.28 0.58 -7.50
CA THR A 54 11.75 1.95 -7.76
C THR A 54 11.37 2.45 -9.15
N ARG A 55 11.52 1.60 -10.18
CA ARG A 55 11.17 1.94 -11.56
C ARG A 55 9.65 2.03 -11.74
N GLY A 56 8.89 1.16 -11.09
CA GLY A 56 7.43 1.19 -11.07
C GLY A 56 6.92 2.52 -10.50
N ASN A 57 7.40 2.91 -9.31
CA ASN A 57 7.03 4.16 -8.65
C ASN A 57 7.42 5.39 -9.50
N ALA A 58 8.63 5.40 -10.08
CA ALA A 58 9.04 6.50 -10.97
C ALA A 58 8.14 6.64 -12.21
N ARG A 59 7.63 5.53 -12.77
CA ARG A 59 6.67 5.55 -13.88
C ARG A 59 5.30 6.03 -13.43
N ALA A 60 4.85 5.63 -12.24
CA ALA A 60 3.59 6.11 -11.66
C ALA A 60 3.63 7.62 -11.41
N ASP A 61 4.73 8.12 -10.86
CA ASP A 61 4.97 9.57 -10.67
C ASP A 61 4.87 10.33 -11.99
N ASP A 62 5.57 9.85 -13.02
CA ASP A 62 5.59 10.51 -14.32
C ASP A 62 4.20 10.51 -14.97
N LEU A 63 3.46 9.40 -14.84
CA LEU A 63 2.09 9.29 -15.31
C LEU A 63 1.18 10.31 -14.62
N VAL A 64 1.20 10.40 -13.28
CA VAL A 64 0.37 11.35 -12.54
C VAL A 64 0.73 12.80 -12.88
N ARG A 65 2.02 13.11 -13.09
CA ARG A 65 2.47 14.46 -13.42
C ARG A 65 2.08 14.90 -14.84
N ASN A 66 2.09 13.98 -15.81
CA ASN A 66 2.00 14.32 -17.23
C ASN A 66 0.66 13.94 -17.88
N ASN A 67 -0.18 13.13 -17.22
CA ASN A 67 -1.47 12.70 -17.76
C ASN A 67 -2.63 13.28 -16.97
N GLY A 68 -3.43 14.15 -17.61
CA GLY A 68 -4.58 14.80 -16.98
C GLY A 68 -5.64 13.83 -16.43
N TYR A 69 -5.83 12.65 -17.04
CA TYR A 69 -6.75 11.65 -16.51
C TYR A 69 -6.22 11.02 -15.22
N ALA A 70 -4.91 10.73 -15.17
CA ALA A 70 -4.28 10.18 -13.96
C ALA A 70 -4.29 11.22 -12.83
N ALA A 71 -3.90 12.47 -13.12
CA ALA A 71 -3.94 13.57 -12.15
C ALA A 71 -5.35 13.77 -11.58
N ASN A 72 -6.36 13.81 -12.45
CA ASN A 72 -7.75 13.97 -12.04
C ASN A 72 -8.25 12.76 -11.21
N ALA A 73 -7.82 11.54 -11.54
CA ALA A 73 -8.16 10.36 -10.75
C ALA A 73 -7.64 10.45 -9.31
N ILE A 74 -6.40 10.92 -9.12
CA ILE A 74 -5.84 11.16 -7.78
C ILE A 74 -6.63 12.23 -7.04
N GLN A 75 -6.95 13.35 -7.69
CA GLN A 75 -7.74 14.42 -7.09
C GLN A 75 -9.13 13.94 -6.65
N LEU A 76 -9.85 13.24 -7.53
CA LEU A 76 -11.15 12.64 -7.20
C LEU A 76 -11.05 11.66 -6.03
N HIS A 77 -9.97 10.87 -5.97
CA HIS A 77 -9.75 9.93 -4.87
C HIS A 77 -9.56 10.65 -3.52
N GLN A 78 -8.81 11.75 -3.50
CA GLN A 78 -8.67 12.60 -2.31
C GLN A 78 -10.00 13.24 -1.91
N ASP A 79 -10.75 13.77 -2.88
CA ASP A 79 -12.01 14.47 -2.62
C ASP A 79 -13.09 13.53 -2.10
N HIS A 80 -13.19 12.31 -2.65
CA HIS A 80 -14.16 11.31 -2.21
C HIS A 80 -13.85 10.72 -0.84
N ILE A 81 -12.57 10.54 -0.49
CA ILE A 81 -12.18 9.93 0.79
C ILE A 81 -12.16 10.96 1.91
N VAL A 82 -11.53 12.12 1.67
CA VAL A 82 -11.25 13.09 2.72
C VAL A 82 -12.32 14.18 2.79
N GLY A 83 -12.84 14.59 1.63
CA GLY A 83 -13.77 15.71 1.54
C GLY A 83 -13.14 17.03 1.98
N SER A 84 -13.94 17.91 2.57
CA SER A 84 -13.51 19.24 3.00
C SER A 84 -12.76 19.24 4.34
N PHE A 85 -13.19 18.40 5.28
CA PHE A 85 -12.59 18.27 6.61
C PHE A 85 -12.57 16.82 7.05
N PHE A 86 -11.42 16.34 7.52
CA PHE A 86 -11.28 15.02 8.10
C PHE A 86 -11.59 15.06 9.60
N ARG A 87 -12.88 14.91 9.92
CA ARG A 87 -13.41 15.08 11.29
C ARG A 87 -13.37 13.78 12.08
N LEU A 88 -13.07 13.90 13.38
CA LEU A 88 -13.29 12.82 14.34
C LEU A 88 -14.80 12.64 14.58
N SER A 89 -15.25 11.39 14.58
CA SER A 89 -16.56 11.00 15.12
C SER A 89 -16.32 10.12 16.34
N HIS A 90 -16.42 10.70 17.53
CA HIS A 90 -16.13 10.02 18.78
C HIS A 90 -17.39 9.34 19.32
N ARG A 91 -17.37 8.00 19.41
CA ARG A 91 -18.49 7.19 19.90
C ARG A 91 -18.03 6.26 21.03
N PRO A 92 -17.83 6.79 22.26
CA PRO A 92 -17.37 5.98 23.38
C PRO A 92 -18.46 4.97 23.78
N SER A 93 -18.04 3.76 24.17
CA SER A 93 -18.94 2.73 24.69
C SER A 93 -19.39 3.07 26.11
N TRP A 94 -20.38 3.94 26.23
CA TRP A 94 -20.82 4.51 27.51
C TRP A 94 -21.30 3.44 28.51
N ARG A 95 -21.95 2.37 28.03
CA ARG A 95 -22.38 1.24 28.87
C ARG A 95 -21.20 0.52 29.51
N TYR A 96 -20.12 0.31 28.74
CA TYR A 96 -18.91 -0.32 29.25
C TYR A 96 -18.16 0.59 30.22
N LEU A 97 -18.15 1.90 29.94
CA LEU A 97 -17.53 2.90 30.79
C LEU A 97 -18.34 3.21 32.06
N GLY A 98 -19.58 2.73 32.16
CA GLY A 98 -20.45 2.98 33.31
C GLY A 98 -20.91 4.43 33.45
N ILE A 99 -20.81 5.23 32.39
CA ILE A 99 -21.22 6.64 32.37
C ILE A 99 -22.64 6.79 31.80
N GLY A 100 -23.33 7.88 32.13
CA GLY A 100 -24.64 8.16 31.57
C GLY A 100 -24.57 8.41 30.05
N GLU A 101 -25.62 8.07 29.31
CA GLU A 101 -25.65 8.31 27.86
C GLU A 101 -25.55 9.81 27.53
N GLU A 102 -26.24 10.67 28.29
CA GLU A 102 -26.18 12.12 28.10
C GLU A 102 -24.79 12.69 28.39
N GLU A 103 -24.15 12.20 29.45
CA GLU A 103 -22.78 12.54 29.83
C GLU A 103 -21.80 12.12 28.74
N ALA A 104 -21.93 10.91 28.21
CA ALA A 104 -21.10 10.42 27.11
C ALA A 104 -21.24 11.29 25.84
N ARG A 105 -22.46 11.74 25.53
CA ARG A 105 -22.69 12.68 24.41
C ARG A 105 -22.07 14.05 24.68
N ALA A 106 -22.16 14.56 25.91
CA ALA A 106 -21.51 15.82 26.29
C ALA A 106 -19.99 15.73 26.16
N PHE A 107 -19.40 14.69 26.73
CA PHE A 107 -17.98 14.39 26.63
C PHE A 107 -17.51 14.25 25.17
N SER A 108 -18.28 13.54 24.34
CA SER A 108 -17.94 13.38 22.91
C SER A 108 -17.88 14.71 22.18
N ARG A 109 -18.79 15.66 22.47
CA ARG A 109 -18.74 17.00 21.88
C ARG A 109 -17.50 17.78 22.28
N GLU A 110 -17.08 17.68 23.54
CA GLU A 110 -15.86 18.33 24.02
C GLU A 110 -14.62 17.75 23.34
N VAL A 111 -14.54 16.42 23.23
CA VAL A 111 -13.44 15.73 22.54
C VAL A 111 -13.39 16.10 21.06
N GLU A 112 -14.52 16.11 20.36
CA GLU A 112 -14.59 16.47 18.94
C GLU A 112 -14.23 17.95 18.70
N ALA A 113 -14.63 18.85 19.61
CA ALA A 113 -14.25 20.27 19.55
C ALA A 113 -12.74 20.46 19.76
N ALA A 114 -12.19 19.86 20.81
CA ALA A 114 -10.76 19.91 21.11
C ALA A 114 -9.90 19.28 19.99
N TRP A 115 -10.37 18.17 19.41
CA TRP A 115 -9.74 17.57 18.24
C TRP A 115 -9.73 18.51 17.06
N LYS A 116 -10.87 19.15 16.75
CA LYS A 116 -10.95 20.09 15.63
C LYS A 116 -9.99 21.27 15.80
N GLU A 117 -9.92 21.84 17.00
CA GLU A 117 -8.98 22.94 17.30
C GLU A 117 -7.53 22.51 17.10
N PHE A 118 -7.17 21.29 17.49
CA PHE A 118 -5.82 20.77 17.32
C PHE A 118 -5.50 20.37 15.85
N ALA A 119 -6.43 19.68 15.20
CA ALA A 119 -6.26 19.13 13.87
C ALA A 119 -6.26 20.20 12.78
N GLU A 120 -7.06 21.26 12.95
CA GLU A 120 -7.23 22.34 11.96
C GLU A 120 -6.73 23.69 12.49
N ASP A 121 -5.77 23.67 13.40
CA ASP A 121 -5.07 24.86 13.91
C ASP A 121 -4.36 25.63 12.77
N ASP A 122 -4.53 26.96 12.73
CA ASP A 122 -3.89 27.85 11.76
C ASP A 122 -2.35 27.82 11.87
N CYS A 123 -1.81 27.57 13.07
CA CYS A 123 -0.38 27.43 13.28
C CYS A 123 0.16 26.05 12.83
N CYS A 124 -0.71 25.16 12.35
CA CYS A 124 -0.39 23.81 11.89
C CYS A 124 0.44 23.03 12.91
N CYS A 125 0.15 23.17 14.22
CA CYS A 125 1.00 22.60 15.26
C CYS A 125 1.09 21.07 15.21
N ILE A 126 0.12 20.38 14.60
CA ILE A 126 0.13 18.93 14.40
C ILE A 126 1.21 18.46 13.41
N ASP A 127 1.64 19.32 12.48
CA ASP A 127 2.74 19.05 11.54
C ASP A 127 4.05 19.56 12.14
N VAL A 128 5.08 18.71 12.18
CA VAL A 128 6.43 19.11 12.62
C VAL A 128 6.96 20.27 11.77
N GLU A 129 6.64 20.30 10.48
CA GLU A 129 7.05 21.37 9.58
C GLU A 129 6.18 22.63 9.68
N ARG A 130 5.07 22.57 10.41
CA ARG A 130 4.07 23.64 10.56
C ARG A 130 3.53 24.18 9.24
N LYS A 131 3.26 23.30 8.28
CA LYS A 131 2.78 23.68 6.94
C LYS A 131 1.37 23.21 6.62
N ARG A 132 0.89 22.17 7.30
CA ARG A 132 -0.34 21.45 6.93
C ARG A 132 -1.18 21.19 8.17
N THR A 133 -2.50 21.35 8.01
CA THR A 133 -3.47 20.84 8.97
C THR A 133 -3.57 19.31 8.85
N PHE A 134 -4.22 18.65 9.81
CA PHE A 134 -4.44 17.21 9.77
C PHE A 134 -5.19 16.79 8.51
N THR A 135 -6.27 17.50 8.13
CA THR A 135 -6.99 17.22 6.87
C THR A 135 -6.04 17.27 5.68
N MET A 136 -5.15 18.27 5.59
CA MET A 136 -4.16 18.36 4.51
C MET A 136 -3.18 17.19 4.53
N MET A 137 -2.73 16.76 5.72
CA MET A 137 -1.85 15.58 5.86
C MET A 137 -2.55 14.29 5.42
N ILE A 138 -3.83 14.11 5.74
CA ILE A 138 -4.62 12.96 5.28
C ILE A 138 -4.81 13.02 3.75
N ARG A 139 -5.05 14.20 3.16
CA ARG A 139 -5.10 14.35 1.70
C ARG A 139 -3.79 13.94 1.04
N GLU A 140 -2.65 14.35 1.59
CA GLU A 140 -1.34 13.91 1.11
C GLU A 140 -1.17 12.40 1.24
N GLY A 141 -1.56 11.82 2.38
CA GLY A 141 -1.51 10.39 2.61
C GLY A 141 -2.31 9.58 1.59
N VAL A 142 -3.56 10.00 1.33
CA VAL A 142 -4.45 9.36 0.35
C VAL A 142 -3.88 9.47 -1.08
N ALA A 143 -3.36 10.64 -1.46
CA ALA A 143 -2.72 10.79 -2.76
C ALA A 143 -1.49 9.88 -2.86
N MET A 144 -0.61 9.90 -1.87
CA MET A 144 0.61 9.10 -1.91
C MET A 144 0.32 7.61 -2.03
N HIS A 145 -0.63 7.11 -1.24
CA HIS A 145 -1.06 5.72 -1.33
C HIS A 145 -1.63 5.39 -2.71
N ALA A 146 -2.39 6.29 -3.33
CA ALA A 146 -3.02 6.03 -4.63
C ALA A 146 -2.02 5.86 -5.78
N PHE A 147 -0.88 6.55 -5.79
CA PHE A 147 0.10 6.42 -6.89
C PHE A 147 1.41 5.71 -6.52
N ASN A 148 1.84 5.69 -5.26
CA ASN A 148 3.01 4.94 -4.81
C ASN A 148 2.66 3.62 -4.10
N GLY A 149 1.42 3.43 -3.66
CA GLY A 149 1.01 2.25 -2.89
C GLY A 149 1.44 2.25 -1.42
N GLU A 150 2.13 3.29 -0.95
CA GLU A 150 2.66 3.36 0.41
C GLU A 150 2.70 4.79 0.96
N LEU A 151 2.72 4.89 2.29
CA LEU A 151 2.82 6.13 3.05
C LEU A 151 3.74 5.90 4.25
N PHE A 152 4.59 6.87 4.57
CA PHE A 152 5.41 6.84 5.77
C PHE A 152 5.22 8.12 6.59
N VAL A 153 4.95 7.94 7.88
CA VAL A 153 4.77 9.03 8.84
C VAL A 153 5.56 8.70 10.10
N GLN A 154 6.36 9.66 10.56
CA GLN A 154 7.00 9.58 11.85
C GLN A 154 6.15 10.32 12.89
N ALA A 155 5.70 9.60 13.92
CA ALA A 155 5.14 10.22 15.11
C ALA A 155 6.27 10.88 15.92
N THR A 156 6.00 12.08 16.39
CA THR A 156 6.94 12.92 17.14
C THR A 156 6.21 13.58 18.30
N TRP A 157 6.97 14.09 19.26
CA TRP A 157 6.43 14.70 20.47
C TRP A 157 7.11 16.03 20.74
N ASP A 158 6.33 17.10 20.84
CA ASP A 158 6.83 18.42 21.22
C ASP A 158 7.17 18.44 22.71
N THR A 159 8.42 18.77 23.03
CA THR A 159 8.90 18.87 24.40
C THR A 159 8.62 20.24 25.04
N SER A 160 8.10 21.22 24.29
CA SER A 160 7.73 22.53 24.81
C SER A 160 6.64 22.42 25.87
N SER A 161 6.79 23.16 26.97
CA SER A 161 5.81 23.20 28.06
C SER A 161 4.53 23.95 27.72
N SER A 162 4.58 24.83 26.71
CA SER A 162 3.50 25.78 26.38
C SER A 162 2.33 25.20 25.59
N ARG A 163 2.45 23.98 25.06
CA ARG A 163 1.40 23.36 24.24
C ARG A 163 0.59 22.35 25.02
N LEU A 164 -0.74 22.46 24.87
CA LEU A 164 -1.71 21.51 25.41
C LEU A 164 -1.57 20.15 24.71
N PHE A 165 -1.69 20.14 23.38
CA PHE A 165 -1.47 18.97 22.55
C PHE A 165 -0.04 18.97 21.99
N ARG A 166 0.69 17.88 22.24
CA ARG A 166 2.13 17.77 21.94
C ARG A 166 2.46 16.70 20.90
N THR A 167 1.52 15.81 20.60
CA THR A 167 1.69 14.87 19.49
C THR A 167 1.88 15.66 18.20
N GLN A 168 2.87 15.30 17.40
CA GLN A 168 3.07 15.87 16.08
C GLN A 168 3.44 14.76 15.10
N PHE A 169 3.27 15.02 13.81
CA PHE A 169 3.57 14.06 12.76
C PHE A 169 4.49 14.70 11.73
N ARG A 170 5.45 13.91 11.26
CA ARG A 170 6.30 14.27 10.12
C ARG A 170 6.01 13.32 8.97
N MET A 171 5.45 13.86 7.90
CA MET A 171 5.31 13.14 6.63
C MET A 171 6.70 12.92 6.04
N VAL A 172 7.06 11.68 5.73
CA VAL A 172 8.30 11.36 5.04
C VAL A 172 7.94 10.65 3.75
N SER A 173 8.51 11.11 2.63
CA SER A 173 8.30 10.41 1.37
C SER A 173 8.80 8.96 1.50
N PRO A 174 7.98 7.94 1.16
CA PRO A 174 8.40 6.54 1.18
C PRO A 174 9.62 6.27 0.31
N LYS A 175 9.84 7.08 -0.73
CA LYS A 175 11.03 7.05 -1.60
C LYS A 175 12.35 7.32 -0.87
N ARG A 176 12.29 7.82 0.37
CA ARG A 176 13.46 8.07 1.23
C ARG A 176 13.72 6.91 2.20
N ILE A 177 12.84 5.91 2.22
CA ILE A 177 12.97 4.73 3.06
C ILE A 177 13.75 3.68 2.26
N SER A 178 14.81 3.16 2.86
CA SER A 178 15.66 2.14 2.27
C SER A 178 16.37 1.35 3.37
N ASN A 179 16.98 0.23 2.99
CA ASN A 179 17.85 -0.50 3.90
C ASN A 179 19.03 0.39 4.32
N PRO A 180 19.57 0.22 5.54
CA PRO A 180 20.74 0.95 6.00
C PRO A 180 21.87 0.94 4.96
N ASN A 181 22.45 2.12 4.70
CA ASN A 181 23.50 2.32 3.69
C ASN A 181 23.12 1.93 2.25
N ASN A 182 21.82 1.87 1.92
CA ASN A 182 21.30 1.39 0.63
C ASN A 182 21.79 -0.02 0.28
N THR A 183 21.92 -0.88 1.30
CA THR A 183 22.27 -2.28 1.10
C THR A 183 21.13 -3.04 0.41
N GLY A 184 21.48 -4.10 -0.33
CA GLY A 184 20.49 -4.97 -0.95
C GLY A 184 19.63 -5.68 0.09
N ASP A 185 18.45 -6.13 -0.32
CA ASP A 185 17.52 -6.82 0.56
C ASP A 185 18.11 -8.13 1.10
N SER A 186 17.75 -8.44 2.34
CA SER A 186 18.15 -9.64 3.06
C SER A 186 16.93 -10.38 3.61
N ARG A 187 17.15 -11.54 4.24
CA ARG A 187 16.05 -12.28 4.88
C ARG A 187 15.28 -11.43 5.89
N ASN A 188 15.99 -10.60 6.66
CA ASN A 188 15.48 -9.92 7.86
C ASN A 188 15.40 -8.39 7.70
N CYS A 189 15.77 -7.85 6.54
CA CYS A 189 15.62 -6.43 6.22
C CYS A 189 15.36 -6.27 4.73
N ARG A 190 14.18 -5.73 4.39
CA ARG A 190 13.73 -5.54 3.00
C ARG A 190 13.08 -4.19 2.85
N ALA A 191 13.45 -3.42 1.82
CA ALA A 191 12.89 -2.09 1.57
C ALA A 191 12.85 -1.15 2.81
N GLY A 192 13.84 -1.24 3.69
CA GLY A 192 13.91 -0.45 4.93
C GLY A 192 13.06 -0.97 6.10
N VAL A 193 12.36 -2.09 5.92
CA VAL A 193 11.59 -2.76 6.96
C VAL A 193 12.43 -3.89 7.56
N GLN A 194 12.72 -3.79 8.86
CA GLN A 194 13.35 -4.87 9.62
C GLN A 194 12.28 -5.84 10.11
N ILE A 195 12.49 -7.12 9.87
CA ILE A 195 11.58 -8.20 10.25
C ILE A 195 12.31 -9.10 11.25
N ASN A 196 11.64 -9.43 12.35
CA ASN A 196 12.16 -10.39 13.33
C ASN A 196 12.09 -11.81 12.76
N ASP A 197 13.01 -12.69 13.18
CA ASP A 197 12.99 -14.11 12.82
C ASP A 197 11.74 -14.85 13.35
#